data_AF-A0AAI8T7R3-F1
#
_entry.id   AF-A0AAI8T7R3-F1
#
_cell.length_a   1.000
_cell.length_b   1.000
_cell.length_c   1.000
_cell.angle_alpha   90.00
_cell.angle_beta   90.00
_cell.angle_gamma   90.00
#
_symmetry.space_group_name_H-M   'P 1'
#
loop_
_entity.id
_entity.type
_entity.pdbx_description
1 polymer ?
#
loop_
_entity_poly.entity_id
_entity_poly.type
_entity_poly.pdbx_seq_one_letter_code
_entity_poly.pdbx_strand_id
1 'polypeptide(L)' 'MNIPLLPTTSIVGLHGRIGWCLAHDDARPVHAKEYGVREYADWRRQADEFQAELHRRGVPFSPIAW' A
#
# COMPACT_ATOMS: atom_id res chain seq x y z
N MET A 1 3.83 -12.92 -0.96
CA MET A 1 3.66 -12.70 -2.42
C MET A 1 5.05 -12.58 -3.04
N ASN A 2 5.31 -13.14 -4.23
CA ASN A 2 6.62 -12.96 -4.88
C ASN A 2 6.64 -11.66 -5.70
N ILE A 3 6.93 -10.55 -5.01
CA ILE A 3 6.84 -9.18 -5.54
C ILE A 3 7.77 -8.93 -6.75
N PRO A 4 9.02 -9.43 -6.77
CA PRO A 4 9.91 -9.29 -7.93
C PRO A 4 9.35 -9.82 -9.25
N LEU A 5 8.46 -10.82 -9.22
CA LEU A 5 7.85 -11.40 -10.42
C LEU A 5 6.61 -10.63 -10.92
N LEU A 6 6.12 -9.66 -10.15
CA LEU A 6 4.94 -8.90 -10.55
C LEU A 6 5.28 -7.86 -11.63
N PRO A 7 4.38 -7.62 -12.59
CA PRO A 7 4.49 -6.47 -13.49
C PRO A 7 4.53 -5.15 -12.70
N THR A 8 5.32 -4.19 -13.16
CA THR A 8 5.43 -2.87 -12.51
C THR A 8 4.07 -2.19 -12.38
N THR A 9 3.22 -2.28 -13.40
CA THR A 9 1.86 -1.73 -13.37
C THR A 9 1.00 -2.33 -12.26
N SER A 10 1.17 -3.62 -11.98
CA SER A 10 0.49 -4.30 -10.87
C SER A 10 0.99 -3.81 -9.52
N ILE A 11 2.31 -3.62 -9.36
CA ILE A 11 2.88 -3.11 -8.11
C ILE A 11 2.41 -1.69 -7.84
N VAL A 12 2.46 -0.80 -8.84
CA VAL A 12 1.95 0.58 -8.72
C VAL A 12 0.46 0.57 -8.38
N GLY A 13 -0.35 -0.27 -9.04
CA GLY A 13 -1.78 -0.36 -8.79
C GLY A 13 -2.12 -0.90 -7.39
N LEU A 14 -1.40 -1.93 -6.93
CA LEU A 14 -1.59 -2.50 -5.59
C LEU A 14 -1.13 -1.53 -4.50
N HIS A 15 0.04 -0.91 -4.66
CA HIS A 15 0.54 0.13 -3.78
C HIS A 15 -0.45 1.30 -3.68
N GLY A 16 -0.95 1.81 -4.80
CA GLY A 16 -1.94 2.88 -4.83
C GLY A 16 -3.27 2.50 -4.16
N ARG A 17 -3.72 1.24 -4.29
CA ARG A 17 -4.92 0.74 -3.59
C ARG A 17 -4.75 0.69 -2.08
N ILE A 18 -3.57 0.32 -1.58
CA ILE A 18 -3.29 0.38 -0.14
C ILE A 18 -3.42 1.82 0.36
N GLY A 19 -2.85 2.78 -0.38
CA GLY A 19 -2.98 4.20 -0.04
C GLY A 19 -4.44 4.68 -0.04
N TRP A 20 -5.25 4.23 -1.01
CA TRP A 20 -6.68 4.53 -1.06
C TRP A 20 -7.44 3.92 0.12
N CYS A 21 -7.20 2.66 0.46
CA CYS A 21 -7.82 2.00 1.62
C CYS A 21 -7.47 2.74 2.93
N LEU A 22 -6.21 3.17 3.09
CA LEU A 22 -5.79 3.93 4.27
C LEU A 22 -6.54 5.26 4.36
N ALA A 23 -6.58 6.03 3.26
CA ALA A 23 -7.29 7.31 3.23
C ALA A 23 -8.79 7.15 3.49
N HIS A 24 -9.39 6.06 3.00
CA HIS A 24 -10.80 5.74 3.20
C HIS A 24 -11.11 5.39 4.66
N ASP A 25 -10.26 4.60 5.32
CA ASP A 25 -10.40 4.30 6.75
C ASP A 25 -10.12 5.53 7.63
N ASP A 26 -9.12 6.35 7.29
CA ASP A 26 -8.78 7.55 8.04
C ASP A 26 -9.86 8.64 7.94
N ALA A 27 -10.65 8.64 6.87
CA ALA A 27 -11.81 9.52 6.71
C ALA A 27 -13.05 9.07 7.49
N ARG A 28 -13.03 7.89 8.12
CA ARG A 28 -14.20 7.29 8.79
C ARG A 28 -14.00 7.23 10.32
N PRO A 29 -15.10 7.31 11.10
CA PRO A 29 -15.02 7.08 12.53
C PRO A 29 -14.57 5.64 12.82
N VAL A 30 -13.93 5.44 13.97
CA VAL A 30 -13.26 4.17 14.35
C VAL A 30 -14.15 2.93 14.15
N HIS A 31 -15.44 3.01 14.44
CA HIS A 31 -16.39 1.89 14.33
C HIS A 31 -16.89 1.61 12.90
N ALA A 32 -16.56 2.46 11.93
CA ALA A 32 -17.00 2.36 10.54
C ALA A 32 -15.84 2.12 9.56
N LYS A 33 -14.63 1.89 10.07
CA LYS A 33 -13.48 1.51 9.25
C LYS A 33 -13.73 0.15 8.60
N GLU A 34 -13.41 0.07 7.33
CA GLU A 34 -13.77 -1.08 6.49
C GLU A 34 -12.60 -2.05 6.33
N TYR A 35 -11.37 -1.51 6.31
CA TYR A 35 -10.18 -2.28 5.95
C TYR A 35 -9.24 -2.52 7.16
N GLY A 36 -9.38 -1.74 8.24
CA GLY A 36 -8.51 -1.80 9.41
C GLY A 36 -7.05 -1.52 9.06
N VAL A 37 -6.78 -0.61 8.12
CA VAL A 37 -5.41 -0.48 7.53
C VAL A 37 -4.36 -0.14 8.58
N ARG A 38 -4.72 0.62 9.61
CA ARG A 38 -3.84 0.96 10.74
C ARG A 38 -3.79 -0.12 11.83
N GLU A 39 -4.76 -1.02 11.84
CA GLU A 39 -4.92 -2.05 12.88
C GLU A 39 -4.15 -3.31 12.52
N TYR A 40 -4.02 -3.62 11.22
CA TYR A 40 -3.27 -4.78 10.74
C TYR A 40 -1.91 -4.37 10.16
N ALA A 41 -0.83 -4.70 10.87
CA ALA A 41 0.55 -4.38 10.49
C ALA A 41 0.97 -4.92 9.11
N ASP A 42 0.30 -5.97 8.62
CA ASP A 42 0.55 -6.56 7.31
C ASP A 42 0.36 -5.57 6.16
N TRP A 43 -0.57 -4.60 6.28
CA TRP A 43 -0.75 -3.55 5.27
C TRP A 43 0.50 -2.70 5.09
N ARG A 44 1.09 -2.25 6.20
CA ARG A 44 2.32 -1.45 6.17
C ARG A 44 3.49 -2.26 5.64
N ARG A 45 3.67 -3.49 6.12
CA ARG A 45 4.73 -4.38 5.62
C ARG A 45 4.63 -4.57 4.11
N GLN A 46 3.43 -4.85 3.60
CA GLN A 46 3.23 -5.08 2.17
C GLN A 46 3.45 -3.81 1.32
N ALA A 47 3.02 -2.65 1.81
CA ALA A 47 3.31 -1.38 1.13
C ALA A 47 4.81 -1.06 1.11
N ASP A 48 5.53 -1.32 2.20
CA ASP A 48 6.97 -1.10 2.28
C ASP A 48 7.72 -2.02 1.32
N GLU A 49 7.30 -3.29 1.19
CA GLU A 49 7.84 -4.23 0.20
C GLU A 49 7.60 -3.76 -1.25
N PHE A 50 6.41 -3.23 -1.56
CA PHE A 50 6.12 -2.65 -2.88
C PHE A 50 6.97 -1.41 -3.16
N GLN A 51 7.12 -0.51 -2.18
CA GLN A 51 7.94 0.70 -2.33
C GLN A 51 9.41 0.37 -2.54
N ALA A 52 9.94 -0.62 -1.81
CA ALA A 52 11.30 -1.11 -1.99
C ALA A 52 11.50 -1.66 -3.42
N GLU A 53 10.54 -2.41 -3.94
CA GLU A 53 10.62 -2.94 -5.30
C GLU A 53 10.49 -1.85 -6.38
N LEU A 54 9.58 -0.88 -6.21
CA LEU A 54 9.45 0.25 -7.15
C LEU A 54 10.72 1.10 -7.15
N HIS A 55 11.30 1.34 -5.98
CA HIS A 55 12.60 2.00 -5.85
C HIS A 55 13.70 1.21 -6.56
N ARG A 56 13.77 -0.11 -6.36
CA ARG A 56 14.74 -0.99 -7.04
C ARG A 56 14.59 -0.95 -8.56
N ARG A 57 13.37 -0.77 -9.07
CA ARG A 57 13.07 -0.66 -10.50
C ARG A 57 13.27 0.76 -11.07
N GLY A 58 13.60 1.75 -10.23
CA GLY A 58 13.71 3.15 -10.65
C GLY A 58 12.37 3.75 -11.10
N VAL A 59 11.26 3.22 -10.60
CA VAL A 59 9.90 3.66 -10.97
C VAL A 59 9.46 4.71 -9.95
N PRO A 60 9.05 5.91 -10.40
CA PRO A 60 8.55 6.93 -9.49
C PRO A 60 7.20 6.50 -8.89
N PHE A 61 7.02 6.75 -7.60
CA PHE A 61 5.77 6.53 -6.87
C PHE A 61 5.62 7.58 -5.76
N SER A 62 4.40 7.75 -5.24
CA SER A 62 4.14 8.60 -4.08
C SER A 62 4.15 7.75 -2.81
N PRO A 63 5.05 7.97 -1.84
CA PRO A 63 5.07 7.20 -0.60
C PRO A 63 3.74 7.30 0.17
N ILE A 64 3.33 6.21 0.82
CA ILE A 64 2.16 6.22 1.70
C ILE A 64 2.58 6.80 3.05
N ALA A 65 1.87 7.84 3.51
CA ALA A 65 2.07 8.42 4.83
C ALA A 65 1.36 7.54 5.87
N TRP A 66 2.16 6.81 6.64
CA TRP A 66 1.70 5.98 7.77
C TRP A 66 1.52 6.84 9.02
#